data_AF-A0A0G1CH26-F1
#
_entry.id   AF-A0A0G1CH26-F1
#
_cell.length_a   1.000
_cell.length_b   1.000
_cell.length_c   1.000
_cell.angle_alpha   90.00
_cell.angle_beta   90.00
_cell.angle_gamma   90.00
#
_symmetry.space_group_name_H-M   'P 1'
#
loop_
_entity.id
_entity.type
_entity.pdbx_description
1 polymer ?
#
loop_
_entity_poly.entity_id
_entity_poly.type
_entity_poly.pdbx_seq_one_letter_code
_entity_poly.pdbx_strand_id
1 'polypeptide(L)'
;MFEKHRPQLFQIANEPLTPAGHLAAHEYIYPPEVMRLVQKPGAEIARAKQINPDLQSEAATIYDLIETSSEEMFRLDCAARSGNQDTAGWRMARDQERIKKIFIINLSKHGTYIDPWKNDAYANFPWAAWMDRVGADQAALLACQLALQRTRQVDQAFSTTRFINTRTLLLAAKHTPEEMHDMIRRSRIHLIYSGKKNEYEPIKRALHNQRALIPHETVTIRHNKRNFNTYNQLEDLAQYFTQPKVRRQLTDAMIIFVLYAPQAVRAMRMYAHLKNSFPQVPVAVAPLPTSNNAIPEYPMNEVRGIVYYFLANQTVSYPPPYHILPLPQWQIV
;
A
#
# COMPACT_ATOMS: atom_id res chain seq x y z
N MET A 1 31.28 25.85 19.27
CA MET A 1 31.61 24.85 20.30
C MET A 1 30.34 24.05 20.68
N PHE A 2 29.66 23.45 19.70
CA PHE A 2 28.54 22.51 19.92
C PHE A 2 28.56 21.45 18.82
N GLU A 3 29.64 20.67 18.82
CA GLU A 3 29.67 19.31 18.28
C GLU A 3 29.94 18.41 19.47
N LYS A 4 28.92 17.70 19.96
CA LYS A 4 29.06 16.41 20.65
C LYS A 4 27.67 15.84 20.89
N HIS A 5 27.47 14.62 20.38
CA HIS A 5 26.28 13.77 20.47
C HIS A 5 25.23 13.91 19.37
N ARG A 6 25.65 13.72 18.11
CA ARG A 6 24.82 12.94 17.17
C ARG A 6 24.90 11.47 17.58
N PRO A 7 23.78 10.79 17.89
CA PRO A 7 23.79 9.33 17.97
C PRO A 7 24.18 8.78 16.59
N GLN A 8 25.01 7.73 16.58
CA GLN A 8 25.50 7.01 15.40
C GLN A 8 24.38 6.24 14.65
N LEU A 9 23.25 6.88 14.35
CA LEU A 9 22.08 6.28 13.68
C LEU A 9 22.23 6.19 12.16
N PHE A 10 23.37 6.62 11.60
CA PHE A 10 23.50 6.86 10.15
C PHE A 10 24.39 5.86 9.39
N GLN A 11 24.85 4.76 10.00
CA GLN A 11 25.81 3.85 9.34
C GLN A 11 25.28 2.47 8.93
N ILE A 12 24.03 2.10 9.20
CA ILE A 12 23.52 0.75 8.87
C ILE A 12 22.92 0.67 7.45
N ALA A 13 22.90 1.77 6.68
CA ALA A 13 22.09 1.84 5.47
C ALA A 13 22.67 1.21 4.19
N ASN A 14 23.89 0.65 4.19
CA ASN A 14 24.53 0.19 2.94
C ASN A 14 25.15 -1.22 2.96
N GLU A 15 24.98 -2.01 4.02
CA GLU A 15 25.43 -3.42 4.03
C GLU A 15 24.23 -4.38 3.93
N PRO A 16 24.33 -5.48 3.18
CA PRO A 16 23.32 -6.52 3.20
C PRO A 16 23.19 -7.07 4.62
N LEU A 17 22.01 -6.88 5.23
CA LEU A 17 21.76 -7.30 6.60
C LEU A 17 21.87 -8.83 6.71
N THR A 18 22.69 -9.30 7.64
CA THR A 18 22.70 -10.70 8.06
C THR A 18 21.40 -11.03 8.81
N PRO A 19 21.04 -12.32 9.01
CA PRO A 19 19.88 -12.70 9.83
C PRO A 19 19.88 -12.07 11.25
N ALA A 20 21.07 -11.85 11.84
CA ALA A 20 21.21 -11.12 13.10
C ALA A 20 21.00 -9.60 12.95
N GLY A 21 21.42 -9.02 11.81
CA GLY A 21 21.10 -7.64 11.44
C GLY A 21 19.61 -7.40 11.17
N HIS A 22 18.87 -8.40 10.70
CA HIS A 22 17.41 -8.34 10.57
C HIS A 22 16.70 -8.26 11.92
N LEU A 23 17.16 -9.01 12.93
CA LEU A 23 16.65 -8.95 14.31
C LEU A 23 16.95 -7.59 14.98
N ALA A 24 18.17 -7.06 14.81
CA ALA A 24 18.53 -5.74 15.33
C ALA A 24 17.74 -4.60 14.63
N ALA A 25 17.50 -4.70 13.33
CA ALA A 25 16.66 -3.75 12.61
C ALA A 25 15.18 -3.85 13.02
N HIS A 26 14.70 -5.05 13.39
CA HIS A 26 13.38 -5.28 13.96
C HIS A 26 13.18 -4.46 15.26
N GLU A 27 14.16 -4.48 16.17
CA GLU A 27 14.14 -3.70 17.41
C GLU A 27 14.18 -2.18 17.19
N TYR A 28 14.77 -1.73 16.07
CA TYR A 28 14.92 -0.31 15.73
C TYR A 28 13.72 0.30 14.99
N ILE A 29 12.97 -0.48 14.20
CA ILE A 29 11.80 0.00 13.43
C ILE A 29 10.48 -0.31 14.17
N TYR A 30 10.43 -1.36 14.97
CA TYR A 30 9.26 -1.73 15.76
C TYR A 30 9.72 -1.95 17.21
N PRO A 31 9.79 -0.88 18.03
CA PRO A 31 10.35 -0.98 19.36
C PRO A 31 9.60 -2.03 20.19
N PRO A 32 10.24 -2.60 21.24
CA PRO A 32 9.64 -3.60 22.13
C PRO A 32 8.26 -3.21 22.69
N GLU A 33 7.88 -1.92 22.64
CA GLU A 33 6.55 -1.43 22.99
C GLU A 33 5.43 -1.87 22.03
N VAL A 34 5.69 -2.04 20.73
CA VAL A 34 4.76 -2.71 19.79
C VAL A 34 4.55 -4.16 20.22
N MET A 35 5.64 -4.82 20.62
CA MET A 35 5.62 -6.16 21.19
C MET A 35 5.03 -6.22 22.62
N ARG A 36 4.79 -5.09 23.30
CA ARG A 36 4.10 -5.06 24.61
C ARG A 36 2.58 -5.01 24.48
N LEU A 37 2.03 -4.60 23.34
CA LEU A 37 0.59 -4.76 23.07
C LEU A 37 0.18 -6.20 22.86
N VAL A 38 1.11 -7.02 22.38
CA VAL A 38 1.04 -8.48 22.41
C VAL A 38 0.63 -8.94 23.82
N GLN A 39 1.10 -8.30 24.88
CA GLN A 39 0.92 -8.77 26.26
C GLN A 39 -0.45 -8.44 26.89
N LYS A 40 -1.26 -7.51 26.33
CA LYS A 40 -2.59 -7.15 26.90
C LYS A 40 -3.64 -6.75 25.84
N PRO A 41 -4.18 -7.69 25.03
CA PRO A 41 -5.22 -7.45 24.01
C PRO A 41 -6.64 -7.15 24.57
N GLY A 42 -6.75 -6.73 25.84
CA GLY A 42 -8.02 -6.75 26.58
C GLY A 42 -9.13 -5.88 26.00
N ALA A 43 -8.80 -4.72 25.41
CA ALA A 43 -9.79 -3.79 24.87
C ALA A 43 -10.38 -4.25 23.53
N GLU A 44 -9.55 -4.84 22.67
CA GLU A 44 -9.94 -5.38 21.36
C GLU A 44 -10.78 -6.64 21.51
N ILE A 45 -10.41 -7.53 22.45
CA ILE A 45 -11.21 -8.70 22.80
C ILE A 45 -12.56 -8.28 23.37
N ALA A 46 -12.60 -7.28 24.25
CA ALA A 46 -13.86 -6.76 24.80
C ALA A 46 -14.77 -6.17 23.71
N ARG A 47 -14.23 -5.39 22.76
CA ARG A 47 -14.99 -4.85 21.62
C ARG A 47 -15.48 -5.95 20.66
N ALA A 48 -14.66 -6.95 20.38
CA ALA A 48 -15.07 -8.05 19.51
C ALA A 48 -16.16 -8.92 20.15
N LYS A 49 -16.08 -9.16 21.47
CA LYS A 49 -17.14 -9.86 22.23
C LYS A 49 -18.48 -9.14 22.23
N GLN A 50 -18.52 -7.82 22.04
CA GLN A 50 -19.78 -7.10 21.84
C GLN A 50 -20.47 -7.44 20.51
N ILE A 51 -19.70 -7.88 19.50
CA ILE A 51 -20.19 -8.22 18.15
C ILE A 51 -20.41 -9.73 18.02
N ASN A 52 -19.58 -10.53 18.68
CA ASN A 52 -19.69 -11.98 18.74
C ASN A 52 -19.57 -12.47 20.20
N PRO A 53 -20.68 -12.58 20.95
CA PRO A 53 -20.66 -12.98 22.36
C PRO A 53 -20.07 -14.38 22.60
N ASP A 54 -20.19 -15.26 21.61
CA ASP A 54 -19.75 -16.67 21.66
C ASP A 54 -18.28 -16.85 21.26
N LEU A 55 -17.53 -15.74 21.13
CA LEU A 55 -16.13 -15.74 20.72
C LEU A 55 -15.25 -16.57 21.67
N GLN A 56 -14.94 -17.79 21.25
CA GLN A 56 -13.87 -18.61 21.81
C GLN A 56 -12.60 -18.37 20.99
N SER A 57 -11.74 -17.47 21.45
CA SER A 57 -10.41 -17.27 20.86
C SER A 57 -9.35 -17.82 21.79
N GLU A 58 -8.56 -18.78 21.31
CA GLU A 58 -7.37 -19.20 22.04
C GLU A 58 -6.36 -18.05 22.03
N ALA A 59 -5.87 -17.68 23.21
CA ALA A 59 -4.91 -16.59 23.34
C ALA A 59 -3.68 -16.81 22.43
N ALA A 60 -3.24 -18.05 22.29
CA ALA A 60 -2.15 -18.46 21.40
C ALA A 60 -2.37 -18.05 19.94
N THR A 61 -3.59 -18.16 19.41
CA THR A 61 -3.91 -17.74 18.04
C THR A 61 -3.83 -16.22 17.86
N ILE A 62 -4.21 -15.46 18.89
CA ILE A 62 -4.09 -13.99 18.86
C ILE A 62 -2.62 -13.57 18.92
N TYR A 63 -1.82 -14.25 19.76
CA TYR A 63 -0.37 -14.01 19.84
C TYR A 63 0.32 -14.23 18.49
N ASP A 64 0.09 -15.39 17.86
CA ASP A 64 0.63 -15.72 16.54
C ASP A 64 0.18 -14.72 15.46
N LEU A 65 -1.10 -14.31 15.49
CA LEU A 65 -1.61 -13.30 14.56
C LEU A 65 -0.87 -11.96 14.70
N ILE A 66 -0.59 -11.53 15.92
CA ILE A 66 0.12 -10.28 16.16
C ILE A 66 1.57 -10.40 15.67
N GLU A 67 2.28 -11.45 16.09
CA GLU A 67 3.68 -11.69 15.74
C GLU A 67 3.87 -11.74 14.21
N THR A 68 3.12 -12.62 13.54
CA THR A 68 3.20 -12.78 12.07
C THR A 68 2.80 -11.50 11.33
N SER A 69 1.87 -10.70 11.86
CA SER A 69 1.52 -9.42 11.27
C SER A 69 2.63 -8.40 11.44
N SER A 70 3.26 -8.31 12.61
CA SER A 70 4.36 -7.39 12.88
C SER A 70 5.59 -7.70 12.03
N GLU A 71 5.96 -8.97 11.89
CA GLU A 71 7.04 -9.42 10.99
C GLU A 71 6.74 -9.06 9.53
N GLU A 72 5.50 -9.28 9.08
CA GLU A 72 5.09 -8.95 7.72
C GLU A 72 5.13 -7.43 7.45
N MET A 73 4.69 -6.62 8.41
CA MET A 73 4.76 -5.16 8.32
C MET A 73 6.21 -4.69 8.22
N PHE A 74 7.10 -5.24 9.05
CA PHE A 74 8.53 -4.96 8.99
C PHE A 74 9.12 -5.34 7.62
N ARG A 75 8.82 -6.54 7.11
CA ARG A 75 9.29 -6.99 5.79
C ARG A 75 8.84 -6.05 4.67
N LEU A 76 7.58 -5.60 4.69
CA LEU A 76 7.06 -4.65 3.70
C LEU A 76 7.69 -3.26 3.85
N ASP A 77 7.94 -2.80 5.07
CA ASP A 77 8.64 -1.54 5.33
C ASP A 77 10.09 -1.58 4.84
N CYS A 78 10.80 -2.67 5.12
CA CYS A 78 12.15 -2.90 4.59
C CYS A 78 12.14 -2.89 3.07
N ALA A 79 11.17 -3.56 2.42
CA ALA A 79 11.07 -3.56 0.97
C ALA A 79 10.79 -2.15 0.40
N ALA A 80 9.93 -1.37 1.06
CA ALA A 80 9.62 0.00 0.66
C ALA A 80 10.81 0.96 0.85
N ARG A 81 11.60 0.78 1.91
CA ARG A 81 12.71 1.68 2.31
C ARG A 81 14.02 1.35 1.63
N SER A 82 14.38 0.07 1.60
CA SER A 82 15.64 -0.36 0.99
C SER A 82 15.67 -0.05 -0.50
N GLY A 83 14.51 0.05 -1.15
CA GLY A 83 14.39 0.18 -2.61
C GLY A 83 15.31 -0.79 -3.34
N ASN A 84 15.63 -1.93 -2.68
CA ASN A 84 16.87 -2.60 -2.96
C ASN A 84 16.80 -3.18 -4.35
N GLN A 85 17.94 -3.08 -5.02
CA GLN A 85 18.22 -3.34 -6.43
C GLN A 85 18.08 -4.82 -6.80
N ASP A 86 17.22 -5.56 -6.11
CA ASP A 86 16.89 -6.91 -6.49
C ASP A 86 15.95 -6.83 -7.68
N THR A 87 16.59 -6.64 -8.84
CA THR A 87 16.03 -6.86 -10.17
C THR A 87 15.29 -8.20 -10.28
N ALA A 88 15.47 -9.13 -9.32
CA ALA A 88 14.64 -10.32 -9.15
C ALA A 88 13.16 -10.04 -8.86
N GLY A 89 12.78 -8.97 -8.15
CA GLY A 89 11.36 -8.61 -7.93
C GLY A 89 10.66 -8.17 -9.22
N TRP A 90 11.41 -7.51 -10.10
CA TRP A 90 10.98 -7.17 -11.46
C TRP A 90 11.11 -8.34 -12.46
N ARG A 91 11.69 -9.49 -12.07
CA ARG A 91 11.65 -10.74 -12.88
C ARG A 91 10.25 -11.38 -12.96
N MET A 92 9.21 -10.67 -12.54
CA MET A 92 7.90 -10.81 -13.21
C MET A 92 8.00 -10.60 -14.73
N ALA A 93 9.08 -10.03 -15.26
CA ALA A 93 9.41 -9.93 -16.68
C ALA A 93 9.35 -11.25 -17.48
N ARG A 94 9.45 -12.44 -16.86
CA ARG A 94 9.22 -13.71 -17.59
C ARG A 94 7.74 -14.12 -17.67
N ASP A 95 6.89 -13.67 -16.74
CA ASP A 95 5.42 -13.84 -16.78
C ASP A 95 4.70 -12.63 -17.43
N GLN A 96 5.39 -11.51 -17.62
CA GLN A 96 4.87 -10.28 -18.24
C GLN A 96 4.43 -10.47 -19.70
N GLU A 97 4.94 -11.49 -20.41
CA GLU A 97 4.46 -11.81 -21.76
C GLU A 97 2.98 -12.24 -21.76
N ARG A 98 2.48 -12.78 -20.64
CA ARG A 98 1.08 -13.21 -20.49
C ARG A 98 0.19 -12.14 -19.90
N ILE A 99 0.69 -11.29 -19.00
CA ILE A 99 -0.11 -10.22 -18.39
C ILE A 99 -0.41 -9.16 -19.46
N LYS A 100 -1.67 -8.99 -19.87
CA LYS A 100 -2.11 -7.97 -20.83
C LYS A 100 -2.67 -6.73 -20.17
N LYS A 101 -3.15 -6.81 -18.92
CA LYS A 101 -3.77 -5.68 -18.20
C LYS A 101 -3.28 -5.60 -16.76
N ILE A 102 -3.06 -4.38 -16.26
CA ILE A 102 -2.67 -4.16 -14.87
C ILE A 102 -3.72 -3.27 -14.21
N PHE A 103 -4.24 -3.70 -13.06
CA PHE A 103 -5.10 -2.90 -12.19
C PHE A 103 -4.29 -2.41 -10.99
N ILE A 104 -4.09 -1.11 -10.87
CA ILE A 104 -3.41 -0.50 -9.72
C ILE A 104 -4.48 0.04 -8.77
N ILE A 105 -4.56 -0.53 -7.58
CA ILE A 105 -5.59 -0.22 -6.57
C ILE A 105 -4.97 0.64 -5.47
N ASN A 106 -5.55 1.82 -5.25
CA ASN A 106 -5.28 2.70 -4.13
C ASN A 106 -6.53 2.77 -3.24
N LEU A 107 -6.43 2.20 -2.03
CA LEU A 107 -7.47 2.36 -0.99
C LEU A 107 -7.28 3.68 -0.27
N SER A 108 -8.36 4.34 0.12
CA SER A 108 -8.28 5.63 0.80
C SER A 108 -7.57 5.51 2.15
N LYS A 109 -6.88 6.59 2.52
CA LYS A 109 -6.02 6.66 3.72
C LYS A 109 -6.33 7.93 4.51
N HIS A 110 -5.57 8.19 5.58
CA HIS A 110 -5.73 9.42 6.38
C HIS A 110 -5.45 10.68 5.55
N GLY A 111 -6.16 11.77 5.87
CA GLY A 111 -6.23 12.94 5.02
C GLY A 111 -7.08 12.74 3.76
N THR A 112 -7.01 13.70 2.86
CA THR A 112 -7.57 13.61 1.50
C THR A 112 -6.49 13.98 0.49
N TYR A 113 -6.82 13.97 -0.81
CA TYR A 113 -5.89 14.45 -1.82
C TYR A 113 -5.51 15.94 -1.67
N ILE A 114 -6.39 16.77 -1.09
CA ILE A 114 -6.20 18.23 -0.99
C ILE A 114 -6.11 18.75 0.44
N ASP A 115 -6.50 17.95 1.42
CA ASP A 115 -6.47 18.32 2.83
C ASP A 115 -5.50 17.39 3.59
N PRO A 116 -4.61 17.93 4.43
CA PRO A 116 -3.68 17.13 5.21
C PRO A 116 -4.40 16.13 6.11
N TRP A 117 -5.51 16.52 6.74
CA TRP A 117 -6.27 15.70 7.66
C TRP A 117 -7.74 15.62 7.23
N LYS A 118 -8.41 14.56 7.67
CA LYS A 118 -9.87 14.43 7.63
C LYS A 118 -10.36 14.06 9.03
N ASN A 119 -11.62 14.30 9.31
CA ASN A 119 -12.22 13.94 10.60
C ASN A 119 -12.37 12.41 10.72
N ASP A 120 -11.31 11.74 11.17
CA ASP A 120 -11.24 10.32 11.43
C ASP A 120 -10.45 10.01 12.72
N ALA A 121 -10.25 8.72 13.02
CA ALA A 121 -9.55 8.27 14.23
C ALA A 121 -8.08 8.73 14.30
N TYR A 122 -7.53 9.27 13.21
CA TYR A 122 -6.14 9.68 13.09
C TYR A 122 -5.97 11.19 12.89
N ALA A 123 -7.04 11.98 12.97
CA ALA A 123 -7.03 13.42 12.74
C ALA A 123 -6.02 14.18 13.63
N ASN A 124 -5.73 13.65 14.83
CA ASN A 124 -4.83 14.26 15.80
C ASN A 124 -3.37 13.81 15.68
N PHE A 125 -3.05 12.90 14.75
CA PHE A 125 -1.69 12.41 14.57
C PHE A 125 -0.99 13.21 13.45
N PRO A 126 0.11 13.93 13.73
CA PRO A 126 0.83 14.69 12.71
C PRO A 126 1.33 13.81 11.57
N TRP A 127 1.72 12.57 11.88
CA TRP A 127 2.23 11.61 10.90
C TRP A 127 1.16 11.12 9.90
N ALA A 128 -0.12 11.28 10.23
CA ALA A 128 -1.23 10.86 9.36
C ALA A 128 -1.53 11.89 8.25
N ALA A 129 -0.89 13.05 8.30
CA ALA A 129 -1.07 14.12 7.33
C ALA A 129 -0.72 13.64 5.92
N TRP A 130 -1.59 13.95 4.95
CA TRP A 130 -1.38 13.71 3.51
C TRP A 130 -1.18 12.26 3.07
N MET A 131 -1.44 11.27 3.92
CA MET A 131 -1.23 9.86 3.55
C MET A 131 -2.04 9.45 2.31
N ASP A 132 -3.27 9.95 2.17
CA ASP A 132 -4.12 9.68 1.01
C ASP A 132 -3.54 10.25 -0.28
N ARG A 133 -3.07 11.51 -0.23
CA ARG A 133 -2.37 12.17 -1.34
C ARG A 133 -1.11 11.42 -1.73
N VAL A 134 -0.26 11.08 -0.76
CA VAL A 134 0.98 10.34 -1.02
C VAL A 134 0.65 8.99 -1.67
N GLY A 135 -0.34 8.26 -1.16
CA GLY A 135 -0.78 7.01 -1.78
C GLY A 135 -1.27 7.16 -3.21
N ALA A 136 -2.09 8.19 -3.49
CA ALA A 136 -2.61 8.45 -4.82
C ALA A 136 -1.52 8.87 -5.82
N ASP A 137 -0.64 9.78 -5.40
CA ASP A 137 0.48 10.22 -6.23
C ASP A 137 1.40 9.03 -6.57
N GLN A 138 1.68 8.15 -5.60
CA GLN A 138 2.53 6.97 -5.83
C GLN A 138 1.89 5.94 -6.76
N ALA A 139 0.58 5.74 -6.66
CA ALA A 139 -0.14 4.91 -7.61
C ALA A 139 -0.07 5.47 -9.03
N ALA A 140 -0.16 6.80 -9.19
CA ALA A 140 0.02 7.47 -10.47
C ALA A 140 1.46 7.32 -10.99
N LEU A 141 2.48 7.52 -10.14
CA LEU A 141 3.88 7.37 -10.57
C LEU A 141 4.19 5.94 -11.01
N LEU A 142 3.69 4.95 -10.26
CA LEU A 142 3.83 3.54 -10.63
C LEU A 142 3.18 3.25 -11.98
N ALA A 143 2.00 3.82 -12.25
CA ALA A 143 1.33 3.69 -13.55
C ALA A 143 2.18 4.25 -14.69
N CYS A 144 2.75 5.45 -14.52
CA CYS A 144 3.64 6.06 -15.51
C CYS A 144 4.89 5.21 -15.77
N GLN A 145 5.54 4.72 -14.71
CA GLN A 145 6.74 3.89 -14.83
C GLN A 145 6.46 2.57 -15.58
N LEU A 146 5.37 1.89 -15.22
CA LEU A 146 4.95 0.66 -15.89
C LEU A 146 4.55 0.92 -17.35
N ALA A 147 3.96 2.08 -17.64
CA ALA A 147 3.61 2.46 -19.00
C ALA A 147 4.85 2.61 -19.89
N LEU A 148 5.86 3.35 -19.41
CA LEU A 148 7.14 3.56 -20.10
C LEU A 148 7.87 2.25 -20.38
N GLN A 149 7.85 1.33 -19.42
CA GLN A 149 8.43 0.00 -19.59
C GLN A 149 7.70 -0.83 -20.65
N ARG A 150 6.36 -0.82 -20.64
CA ARG A 150 5.56 -1.60 -21.58
C ARG A 150 5.60 -1.09 -23.01
N THR A 151 5.77 0.22 -23.20
CA THR A 151 5.88 0.82 -24.53
C THR A 151 7.31 0.78 -25.09
N ARG A 152 8.24 0.10 -24.40
CA ARG A 152 9.64 -0.09 -24.82
C ARG A 152 10.38 1.22 -25.11
N GLN A 153 10.03 2.31 -24.41
CA GLN A 153 10.80 3.55 -24.43
C GLN A 153 11.91 3.55 -23.36
N VAL A 154 12.36 2.35 -22.97
CA VAL A 154 13.23 2.11 -21.80
C VAL A 154 14.70 2.46 -22.07
N ASP A 155 15.10 2.58 -23.34
CA ASP A 155 16.50 2.81 -23.73
C ASP A 155 17.08 4.16 -23.26
N GLN A 156 16.31 5.05 -22.62
CA GLN A 156 16.83 6.36 -22.19
C GLN A 156 16.53 6.87 -20.77
N ALA A 157 15.79 6.19 -19.87
CA ALA A 157 15.27 6.93 -18.69
C ALA A 157 15.35 6.34 -17.27
N PHE A 158 15.58 5.05 -17.03
CA PHE A 158 15.45 4.53 -15.64
C PHE A 158 16.59 3.63 -15.15
N SER A 159 17.85 4.02 -15.39
CA SER A 159 18.99 3.37 -14.72
C SER A 159 19.18 3.81 -13.27
N THR A 160 18.49 4.87 -12.81
CA THR A 160 18.62 5.35 -11.43
C THR A 160 17.29 5.94 -10.93
N THR A 161 16.51 5.14 -10.21
CA THR A 161 15.36 5.62 -9.44
C THR A 161 15.84 6.35 -8.18
N ARG A 162 16.39 7.55 -8.37
CA ARG A 162 16.52 8.55 -7.32
C ARG A 162 15.38 9.55 -7.49
N PHE A 163 14.56 9.68 -6.45
CA PHE A 163 13.67 10.80 -6.17
C PHE A 163 12.90 11.40 -7.34
N ILE A 164 11.59 11.16 -7.34
CA ILE A 164 10.70 11.84 -8.27
C ILE A 164 9.63 12.60 -7.50
N ASN A 165 9.95 13.85 -7.16
CA ASN A 165 8.95 14.89 -7.01
C ASN A 165 8.14 14.93 -8.32
N THR A 166 6.81 15.11 -8.26
CA THR A 166 5.94 15.22 -9.44
C THR A 166 6.43 16.25 -10.47
N ARG A 167 7.15 17.29 -10.04
CA ARG A 167 7.85 18.25 -10.91
C ARG A 167 9.07 17.66 -11.64
N THR A 168 9.78 16.73 -10.99
CA THR A 168 10.93 16.02 -11.53
C THR A 168 10.51 14.91 -12.51
N LEU A 169 9.31 14.32 -12.40
CA LEU A 169 8.85 13.30 -13.36
C LEU A 169 8.63 13.92 -14.74
N LEU A 170 8.09 15.13 -14.80
CA LEU A 170 7.94 15.90 -16.05
C LEU A 170 9.29 16.33 -16.64
N LEU A 171 10.27 16.67 -15.80
CA LEU A 171 11.62 17.07 -16.24
C LEU A 171 12.51 15.88 -16.61
N ALA A 172 12.34 14.72 -15.96
CA ALA A 172 13.09 13.50 -16.21
C ALA A 172 12.51 12.68 -17.37
N ALA A 173 11.19 12.71 -17.57
CA ALA A 173 10.54 11.91 -18.60
C ALA A 173 10.66 12.50 -20.02
N LYS A 174 11.05 13.79 -20.21
CA LYS A 174 10.94 14.48 -21.52
C LYS A 174 9.55 14.38 -22.18
N HIS A 175 8.52 13.94 -21.44
CA HIS A 175 7.21 13.62 -21.98
C HIS A 175 6.15 14.64 -21.58
N THR A 176 5.30 15.02 -22.53
CA THR A 176 4.14 15.87 -22.24
C THR A 176 3.03 15.05 -21.53
N PRO A 177 2.07 15.69 -20.85
CA PRO A 177 0.90 14.99 -20.30
C PRO A 177 0.16 14.14 -21.35
N GLU A 178 0.02 14.62 -22.58
CA GLU A 178 -0.64 13.92 -23.67
C GLU A 178 0.12 12.66 -24.10
N GLU A 179 1.45 12.74 -24.22
CA GLU A 179 2.30 11.59 -24.50
C GLU A 179 2.18 10.53 -23.40
N MET A 180 2.15 10.96 -22.14
CA MET A 180 1.95 10.07 -21.00
C MET A 180 0.57 9.42 -21.03
N HIS A 181 -0.49 10.16 -21.37
CA HIS A 181 -1.83 9.61 -21.51
C HIS A 181 -1.86 8.49 -22.56
N ASP A 182 -1.25 8.73 -23.72
CA ASP A 182 -1.17 7.74 -24.79
C ASP A 182 -0.37 6.50 -24.39
N MET A 183 0.69 6.66 -23.60
CA MET A 183 1.44 5.51 -23.06
C MET A 183 0.61 4.70 -22.06
N ILE A 184 -0.10 5.36 -21.14
CA ILE A 184 -0.96 4.69 -20.16
C ILE A 184 -2.09 3.92 -20.87
N ARG A 185 -2.74 4.53 -21.87
CA ARG A 185 -3.76 3.85 -22.70
C ARG A 185 -3.19 2.60 -23.40
N ARG A 186 -2.06 2.74 -24.10
CA ARG A 186 -1.43 1.65 -24.87
C ARG A 186 -0.91 0.52 -23.97
N SER A 187 -0.40 0.85 -22.78
CA SER A 187 0.09 -0.11 -21.81
C SER A 187 -1.02 -0.89 -21.07
N ARG A 188 -2.29 -0.51 -21.27
CA ARG A 188 -3.48 -1.13 -20.67
C ARG A 188 -3.41 -1.15 -19.14
N ILE A 189 -2.90 -0.07 -18.56
CA ILE A 189 -2.89 0.15 -17.11
C ILE A 189 -4.19 0.83 -16.73
N HIS A 190 -4.80 0.39 -15.63
CA HIS A 190 -6.07 0.90 -15.13
C HIS A 190 -5.95 1.16 -13.64
N LEU A 191 -6.18 2.39 -13.20
CA LEU A 191 -6.15 2.74 -11.78
C LEU A 191 -7.55 2.60 -11.18
N ILE A 192 -7.60 2.16 -9.94
CA ILE A 192 -8.82 2.11 -9.14
C ILE A 192 -8.55 2.83 -7.83
N TYR A 193 -9.36 3.84 -7.53
CA TYR A 193 -9.36 4.51 -6.22
C TYR A 193 -10.65 4.15 -5.49
N SER A 194 -10.57 3.73 -4.22
CA SER A 194 -11.75 3.43 -3.41
C SER A 194 -11.79 4.33 -2.17
N GLY A 195 -12.92 5.03 -1.97
CA GLY A 195 -13.08 5.94 -0.83
C GLY A 195 -14.47 6.55 -0.71
N LYS A 196 -14.69 7.33 0.36
CA LYS A 196 -15.90 8.14 0.60
C LYS A 196 -15.92 9.37 -0.29
N LYS A 197 -17.07 10.05 -0.33
CA LYS A 197 -17.26 11.29 -1.10
C LYS A 197 -16.22 12.37 -0.85
N ASN A 198 -15.92 12.66 0.41
CA ASN A 198 -14.90 13.64 0.78
C ASN A 198 -13.45 13.21 0.40
N GLU A 199 -13.24 11.93 0.10
CA GLU A 199 -11.93 11.37 -0.26
C GLU A 199 -11.77 11.31 -1.79
N TYR A 200 -12.80 10.83 -2.51
CA TYR A 200 -12.71 10.66 -3.96
C TYR A 200 -12.99 11.94 -4.77
N GLU A 201 -13.80 12.88 -4.28
CA GLU A 201 -14.09 14.13 -5.02
C GLU A 201 -12.82 14.99 -5.25
N PRO A 202 -11.91 15.13 -4.27
CA PRO A 202 -10.59 15.71 -4.51
C PRO A 202 -9.79 15.02 -5.62
N ILE A 203 -9.74 13.69 -5.64
CA ILE A 203 -9.05 12.90 -6.68
C ILE A 203 -9.68 13.17 -8.06
N LYS A 204 -11.01 13.16 -8.14
CA LYS A 204 -11.74 13.43 -9.39
C LYS A 204 -11.40 14.82 -9.94
N ARG A 205 -11.35 15.84 -9.09
CA ARG A 205 -10.93 17.20 -9.49
C ARG A 205 -9.48 17.22 -9.97
N ALA A 206 -8.58 16.51 -9.31
CA ALA A 206 -7.18 16.44 -9.72
C ALA A 206 -7.01 15.80 -11.12
N LEU A 207 -7.78 14.76 -11.44
CA LEU A 207 -7.77 14.09 -12.75
C LEU A 207 -8.25 14.97 -13.91
N HIS A 208 -9.07 15.99 -13.65
CA HIS A 208 -9.53 16.94 -14.66
C HIS A 208 -8.57 18.14 -14.85
N ASN A 209 -7.46 18.19 -14.11
CA ASN A 209 -6.42 19.19 -14.33
C ASN A 209 -5.68 18.90 -15.65
N GLN A 210 -5.45 19.91 -16.48
CA GLN A 210 -4.69 19.77 -17.73
C GLN A 210 -3.26 19.23 -17.54
N ARG A 211 -2.70 19.38 -16.33
CA ARG A 211 -1.37 18.86 -15.98
C ARG A 211 -1.41 17.46 -15.38
N ALA A 212 -2.58 16.82 -15.28
CA ALA A 212 -2.68 15.46 -14.77
C ALA A 212 -1.97 14.49 -15.72
N LEU A 213 -1.03 13.70 -15.18
CA LEU A 213 -0.32 12.68 -15.95
C LEU A 213 -1.16 11.43 -16.23
N ILE A 214 -2.20 11.21 -15.44
CA ILE A 214 -3.07 10.05 -15.56
C ILE A 214 -4.33 10.46 -16.35
N PRO A 215 -4.62 9.81 -17.49
CA PRO A 215 -5.85 10.05 -18.21
C PRO A 215 -7.05 9.60 -17.38
N HIS A 216 -8.03 10.50 -17.19
CA HIS A 216 -9.19 10.27 -16.33
C HIS A 216 -9.99 9.00 -16.69
N GLU A 217 -10.05 8.65 -17.96
CA GLU A 217 -10.75 7.47 -18.47
C GLU A 217 -10.08 6.14 -18.10
N THR A 218 -8.81 6.15 -17.68
CA THR A 218 -8.11 4.98 -17.15
C THR A 218 -8.24 4.83 -15.65
N VAL A 219 -9.02 5.71 -15.00
CA VAL A 219 -9.26 5.68 -13.57
C VAL A 219 -10.71 5.31 -13.29
N THR A 220 -10.92 4.31 -12.44
CA THR A 220 -12.23 4.02 -11.85
C THR A 220 -12.26 4.47 -10.41
N ILE A 221 -13.19 5.38 -10.11
CA ILE A 221 -13.50 5.75 -8.75
C ILE A 221 -14.59 4.81 -8.22
N ARG A 222 -14.26 4.07 -7.16
CA ARG A 222 -15.18 3.21 -6.42
C ARG A 222 -15.66 3.94 -5.18
N HIS A 223 -16.96 4.15 -5.12
CA HIS A 223 -17.59 4.83 -4.00
C HIS A 223 -18.88 4.13 -3.61
N ASN A 224 -18.96 3.69 -2.37
CA ASN A 224 -20.17 3.21 -1.73
C ASN A 224 -20.36 3.99 -0.42
N LYS A 225 -21.62 4.24 -0.02
CA LYS A 225 -21.96 4.82 1.28
C LYS A 225 -21.31 4.04 2.45
N ARG A 226 -21.01 2.76 2.24
CA ARG A 226 -20.34 1.87 3.20
C ARG A 226 -18.80 1.86 3.12
N ASN A 227 -18.15 2.61 2.23
CA ASN A 227 -16.67 2.61 2.11
C ASN A 227 -16.01 3.40 3.27
N PHE A 228 -16.25 3.03 4.52
CA PHE A 228 -15.73 3.70 5.70
C PHE A 228 -14.53 3.02 6.36
N ASN A 229 -14.25 1.77 5.99
CA ASN A 229 -13.07 1.04 6.41
C ASN A 229 -12.50 0.23 5.22
N THR A 230 -11.33 -0.36 5.43
CA THR A 230 -10.63 -1.18 4.41
C THR A 230 -11.45 -2.40 3.98
N TYR A 231 -12.16 -3.07 4.91
CA TYR A 231 -12.95 -4.25 4.58
C TYR A 231 -14.07 -3.92 3.59
N ASN A 232 -14.87 -2.90 3.86
CA ASN A 232 -15.96 -2.51 2.96
C ASN A 232 -15.46 -1.98 1.61
N GLN A 233 -14.30 -1.30 1.61
CA GLN A 233 -13.65 -0.92 0.34
C GLN A 233 -13.24 -2.16 -0.47
N LEU A 234 -12.73 -3.22 0.18
CA LEU A 234 -12.39 -4.48 -0.49
C LEU A 234 -13.63 -5.27 -0.94
N GLU A 235 -14.73 -5.26 -0.17
CA GLU A 235 -16.00 -5.85 -0.60
C GLU A 235 -16.55 -5.15 -1.86
N ASP A 236 -16.53 -3.82 -1.89
CA ASP A 236 -16.95 -3.03 -3.06
C ASP A 236 -16.05 -3.31 -4.28
N LEU A 237 -14.75 -3.50 -4.06
CA LEU A 237 -13.81 -3.91 -5.12
C LEU A 237 -14.08 -5.33 -5.62
N ALA A 238 -14.36 -6.28 -4.73
CA ALA A 238 -14.72 -7.64 -5.10
C ALA A 238 -15.97 -7.63 -6.01
N GLN A 239 -17.02 -6.90 -5.59
CA GLN A 239 -18.23 -6.71 -6.40
C GLN A 239 -17.92 -6.08 -7.76
N TYR A 240 -17.06 -5.07 -7.82
CA TYR A 240 -16.64 -4.46 -9.08
C TYR A 240 -16.01 -5.47 -10.04
N PHE A 241 -15.12 -6.35 -9.56
CA PHE A 241 -14.47 -7.36 -10.41
C PHE A 241 -15.42 -8.46 -10.89
N THR A 242 -16.55 -8.69 -10.21
CA THR A 242 -17.58 -9.64 -10.69
C THR A 242 -18.40 -9.12 -11.87
N GLN A 243 -18.38 -7.81 -12.15
CA GLN A 243 -19.18 -7.22 -13.22
C GLN A 243 -18.79 -7.80 -14.60
N PRO A 244 -19.73 -8.19 -15.47
CA PRO A 244 -19.42 -8.86 -16.74
C PRO A 244 -18.42 -8.12 -17.62
N LYS A 245 -18.50 -6.78 -17.67
CA LYS A 245 -17.58 -5.93 -18.45
C LYS A 245 -16.16 -5.93 -17.89
N VAL A 246 -16.00 -6.04 -16.57
CA VAL A 246 -14.69 -6.07 -15.90
C VAL A 246 -14.12 -7.48 -15.94
N ARG A 247 -14.93 -8.50 -15.65
CA ARG A 247 -14.53 -9.92 -15.64
C ARG A 247 -13.87 -10.37 -16.94
N ARG A 248 -14.36 -9.90 -18.10
CA ARG A 248 -13.75 -10.17 -19.42
C ARG A 248 -12.31 -9.67 -19.57
N GLN A 249 -11.92 -8.69 -18.75
CA GLN A 249 -10.61 -8.06 -18.78
C GLN A 249 -9.62 -8.72 -17.80
N LEU A 250 -10.04 -9.75 -17.06
CA LEU A 250 -9.27 -10.35 -15.97
C LEU A 250 -8.47 -11.60 -16.36
N THR A 251 -8.74 -12.22 -17.52
CA THR A 251 -8.08 -13.48 -17.94
C THR A 251 -6.55 -13.39 -17.96
N ASP A 252 -6.04 -12.23 -18.35
CA ASP A 252 -4.60 -11.93 -18.47
C ASP A 252 -4.24 -10.70 -17.62
N ALA A 253 -4.87 -10.55 -16.45
CA ALA A 253 -4.68 -9.38 -15.62
C ALA A 253 -3.75 -9.62 -14.43
N MET A 254 -3.28 -8.52 -13.85
CA MET A 254 -2.62 -8.48 -12.55
C MET A 254 -3.25 -7.39 -11.70
N ILE A 255 -3.35 -7.61 -10.39
CA ILE A 255 -3.78 -6.60 -9.43
C ILE A 255 -2.56 -6.16 -8.60
N ILE A 256 -2.36 -4.86 -8.47
CA ILE A 256 -1.30 -4.26 -7.65
C ILE A 256 -1.94 -3.33 -6.62
N PHE A 257 -1.73 -3.58 -5.34
CA PHE A 257 -2.17 -2.70 -4.25
C PHE A 257 -1.07 -1.70 -3.88
N VAL A 258 -1.39 -0.40 -3.85
CA VAL A 258 -0.49 0.67 -3.40
C VAL A 258 -0.95 1.15 -2.02
N LEU A 259 -0.26 0.69 -0.97
CA LEU A 259 -0.67 0.86 0.42
C LEU A 259 0.56 1.07 1.30
N TYR A 260 0.41 1.78 2.41
CA TYR A 260 1.45 1.79 3.44
C TYR A 260 1.63 0.40 4.03
N ALA A 261 2.86 0.02 4.35
CA ALA A 261 3.20 -1.33 4.82
C ALA A 261 2.24 -1.85 5.93
N PRO A 262 1.94 -1.09 7.00
CA PRO A 262 0.94 -1.49 8.00
C PRO A 262 -0.47 -1.75 7.45
N GLN A 263 -1.00 -0.83 6.64
CA GLN A 263 -2.31 -0.99 6.00
C GLN A 263 -2.34 -2.15 5.00
N ALA A 264 -1.22 -2.39 4.31
CA ALA A 264 -1.10 -3.46 3.33
C ALA A 264 -1.28 -4.83 3.98
N VAL A 265 -0.65 -5.08 5.14
CA VAL A 265 -0.82 -6.33 5.88
C VAL A 265 -2.27 -6.56 6.25
N ARG A 266 -2.95 -5.57 6.84
CA ARG A 266 -4.38 -5.70 7.17
C ARG A 266 -5.24 -5.92 5.93
N ALA A 267 -5.00 -5.16 4.86
CA ALA A 267 -5.76 -5.28 3.62
C ALA A 267 -5.56 -6.65 2.97
N MET A 268 -4.35 -7.22 2.97
CA MET A 268 -4.08 -8.51 2.35
C MET A 268 -4.75 -9.67 3.09
N ARG A 269 -4.85 -9.59 4.41
CA ARG A 269 -5.58 -10.59 5.22
C ARG A 269 -7.10 -10.51 4.99
N MET A 270 -7.64 -9.30 4.90
CA MET A 270 -9.06 -9.09 4.51
C MET A 270 -9.31 -9.57 3.07
N TYR A 271 -8.38 -9.32 2.16
CA TYR A 271 -8.43 -9.81 0.79
C TYR A 271 -8.42 -11.35 0.74
N ALA A 272 -7.61 -12.02 1.56
CA ALA A 272 -7.65 -13.49 1.67
C ALA A 272 -9.01 -14.01 2.13
N HIS A 273 -9.62 -13.37 3.13
CA HIS A 273 -10.98 -13.71 3.57
C HIS A 273 -11.98 -13.58 2.41
N LEU A 274 -11.81 -12.58 1.55
CA LEU A 274 -12.66 -12.32 0.38
C LEU A 274 -12.16 -13.02 -0.91
N LYS A 275 -11.16 -13.90 -0.85
CA LYS A 275 -10.44 -14.37 -2.05
C LYS A 275 -11.35 -15.01 -3.11
N ASN A 276 -12.40 -15.71 -2.69
CA ASN A 276 -13.37 -16.33 -3.61
C ASN A 276 -14.24 -15.32 -4.36
N SER A 277 -14.35 -14.10 -3.84
CA SER A 277 -15.06 -12.98 -4.46
C SER A 277 -14.14 -12.13 -5.36
N PHE A 278 -12.82 -12.33 -5.29
CA PHE A 278 -11.85 -11.70 -6.17
C PHE A 278 -11.47 -12.61 -7.35
N PRO A 279 -11.04 -12.02 -8.48
CA PRO A 279 -10.51 -12.79 -9.59
C PRO A 279 -9.25 -13.56 -9.20
N GLN A 280 -9.11 -14.78 -9.73
CA GLN A 280 -7.92 -15.62 -9.54
C GLN A 280 -6.79 -15.17 -10.46
N VAL A 281 -6.26 -13.98 -10.19
CA VAL A 281 -5.16 -13.35 -10.92
C VAL A 281 -3.97 -13.11 -9.98
N PRO A 282 -2.74 -12.99 -10.49
CA PRO A 282 -1.61 -12.60 -9.68
C PRO A 282 -1.87 -11.28 -8.96
N VAL A 283 -1.51 -11.26 -7.67
CA VAL A 283 -1.62 -10.08 -6.80
C VAL A 283 -0.22 -9.66 -6.38
N ALA A 284 0.02 -8.35 -6.41
CA ALA A 284 1.18 -7.76 -5.78
C ALA A 284 0.80 -6.61 -4.85
N VAL A 285 1.72 -6.34 -3.92
CA VAL A 285 1.72 -5.15 -3.08
C VAL A 285 2.92 -4.31 -3.48
N ALA A 286 2.67 -3.03 -3.75
CA ALA A 286 3.67 -1.99 -3.89
C ALA A 286 3.67 -1.15 -2.60
N PRO A 287 4.46 -1.52 -1.58
CA PRO A 287 4.34 -0.94 -0.25
C PRO A 287 4.95 0.46 -0.20
N LEU A 288 4.27 1.35 0.53
CA LEU A 288 4.81 2.65 0.95
C LEU A 288 5.42 2.53 2.34
N PRO A 289 6.54 3.22 2.60
CA PRO A 289 7.19 3.16 3.90
C PRO A 289 6.32 3.85 4.95
N THR A 290 6.23 3.25 6.14
CA THR A 290 5.74 3.90 7.35
C THR A 290 6.60 5.13 7.63
N SER A 291 6.00 6.30 7.89
CA SER A 291 6.79 7.48 8.30
C SER A 291 7.55 7.21 9.61
N ASN A 292 8.78 7.72 9.74
CA ASN A 292 9.54 7.56 10.99
C ASN A 292 8.78 8.14 12.20
N ASN A 293 8.03 9.22 12.00
CA ASN A 293 7.21 9.85 13.04
C ASN A 293 5.91 9.08 13.34
N ALA A 294 5.58 8.07 12.53
CA ALA A 294 4.43 7.19 12.72
C ALA A 294 4.79 5.92 13.51
N ILE A 295 6.08 5.68 13.76
CA ILE A 295 6.56 4.55 14.55
C ILE A 295 6.58 4.97 16.02
N PRO A 296 6.05 4.16 16.95
CA PRO A 296 5.41 2.85 16.73
C PRO A 296 3.90 2.89 16.45
N GLU A 297 3.26 4.06 16.54
CA GLU A 297 1.82 4.20 16.69
C GLU A 297 0.98 3.65 15.53
N TYR A 298 1.40 3.89 14.28
CA TYR A 298 0.63 3.48 13.11
C TYR A 298 0.58 1.97 12.94
N PRO A 299 1.72 1.23 12.92
CA PRO A 299 1.65 -0.22 12.88
C PRO A 299 0.91 -0.83 14.07
N MET A 300 1.10 -0.26 15.26
CA MET A 300 0.35 -0.64 16.46
C MET A 300 -1.17 -0.56 16.25
N ASN A 301 -1.68 0.53 15.69
CA ASN A 301 -3.11 0.70 15.43
C ASN A 301 -3.62 -0.24 14.33
N GLU A 302 -2.80 -0.54 13.33
CA GLU A 302 -3.14 -1.50 12.27
C GLU A 302 -3.19 -2.94 12.80
N VAL A 303 -2.28 -3.35 13.69
CA VAL A 303 -2.32 -4.65 14.40
C VAL A 303 -3.59 -4.77 15.24
N ARG A 304 -3.95 -3.74 16.03
CA ARG A 304 -5.22 -3.72 16.78
C ARG A 304 -6.42 -3.89 15.84
N GLY A 305 -6.38 -3.24 14.68
CA GLY A 305 -7.36 -3.43 13.62
C GLY A 305 -7.43 -4.89 13.16
N ILE A 306 -6.29 -5.51 12.83
CA ILE A 306 -6.22 -6.91 12.40
C ILE A 306 -6.85 -7.83 13.45
N VAL A 307 -6.49 -7.69 14.72
CA VAL A 307 -7.08 -8.48 15.82
C VAL A 307 -8.60 -8.28 15.88
N TYR A 308 -9.07 -7.03 15.91
CA TYR A 308 -10.50 -6.74 15.92
C TYR A 308 -11.25 -7.41 14.76
N TYR A 309 -10.75 -7.26 13.53
CA TYR A 309 -11.40 -7.83 12.35
C TYR A 309 -11.28 -9.36 12.30
N PHE A 310 -10.25 -9.95 12.90
CA PHE A 310 -10.10 -11.40 12.99
C PHE A 310 -11.18 -11.98 13.90
N LEU A 311 -11.35 -11.38 15.08
CA LEU A 311 -12.40 -11.78 16.02
C LEU A 311 -13.81 -11.50 15.48
N ALA A 312 -13.97 -10.49 14.61
CA ALA A 312 -15.22 -10.21 13.90
C ALA A 312 -15.46 -11.13 12.67
N ASN A 313 -14.58 -12.11 12.40
CA ASN A 313 -14.63 -13.00 11.24
C ASN A 313 -14.64 -12.25 9.89
N GLN A 314 -13.86 -11.18 9.78
CA GLN A 314 -13.74 -10.32 8.59
C GLN A 314 -12.31 -10.28 8.03
N THR A 315 -11.42 -11.12 8.55
CA THR A 315 -10.04 -11.29 8.07
C THR A 315 -9.54 -12.68 8.49
N VAL A 316 -8.38 -13.10 7.99
CA VAL A 316 -7.77 -14.40 8.32
C VAL A 316 -6.38 -14.27 8.97
N SER A 317 -5.93 -15.36 9.59
CA SER A 317 -4.64 -15.43 10.28
C SER A 317 -3.42 -15.46 9.37
N TYR A 318 -3.57 -15.66 8.06
CA TYR A 318 -2.47 -15.59 7.09
C TYR A 318 -2.93 -14.93 5.80
N PRO A 319 -2.14 -14.01 5.21
CA PRO A 319 -2.45 -13.44 3.90
C PRO A 319 -2.32 -14.51 2.79
N PRO A 320 -2.91 -14.30 1.61
CA PRO A 320 -2.72 -15.22 0.49
C PRO A 320 -1.37 -14.95 -0.20
N PRO A 321 -0.96 -15.85 -1.10
CA PRO A 321 -0.01 -15.61 -2.18
C PRO A 321 0.11 -14.16 -2.68
N TYR A 322 1.16 -13.38 -2.39
CA TYR A 322 1.35 -12.09 -3.09
C TYR A 322 2.82 -11.75 -3.35
N HIS A 323 3.07 -11.04 -4.45
CA HIS A 323 4.38 -10.51 -4.79
C HIS A 323 4.62 -9.15 -4.13
N ILE A 324 5.87 -8.86 -3.75
CA ILE A 324 6.26 -7.51 -3.36
C ILE A 324 6.88 -6.82 -4.57
N LEU A 325 6.33 -5.66 -4.94
CA LEU A 325 6.89 -4.77 -5.95
C LEU A 325 7.55 -3.59 -5.23
N PRO A 326 8.90 -3.53 -5.17
CA PRO A 326 9.56 -2.38 -4.58
C PRO A 326 9.20 -1.11 -5.37
N LEU A 327 8.74 -0.08 -4.67
CA LEU A 327 8.55 1.25 -5.26
C LEU A 327 9.91 1.97 -5.37
N PRO A 328 10.09 2.85 -6.36
CA PRO A 328 11.22 3.79 -6.39
C PRO A 328 11.34 4.53 -5.05
N GLN A 329 12.54 4.58 -4.45
CA GLN A 329 12.74 5.16 -3.12
C GLN A 329 12.19 6.60 -3.02
N TRP A 330 11.52 6.88 -1.90
CA TRP A 330 11.27 8.23 -1.39
C TRP A 330 11.97 8.37 -0.03
N GLN A 331 12.83 9.38 0.16
CA GLN A 331 13.06 9.88 1.52
C GLN A 331 11.99 10.93 1.79
N ILE A 332 11.16 10.67 2.79
CA ILE A 332 10.25 11.67 3.35
C ILE A 332 11.16 12.70 4.03
N VAL A 333 11.23 13.93 3.50
CA VAL A 333 11.96 15.06 4.12
C VAL A 333 11.08 15.68 5.19
#